data_AF-A0A947PTP4-F1
#
_entry.id   AF-A0A947PTP4-F1
#
_cell.length_a   1.000
_cell.length_b   1.000
_cell.length_c   1.000
_cell.angle_alpha   90.00
_cell.angle_beta   90.00
_cell.angle_gamma   90.00
#
_symmetry.space_group_name_H-M   'P 1'
#
loop_
_entity.id
_entity.type
_entity.pdbx_description
1 polymer ?
#
loop_
_entity_poly.entity_id
_entity_poly.type
_entity_poly.pdbx_seq_one_letter_code
_entity_poly.pdbx_strand_id
1 'polypeptide(L)' 'MKLLNDLFSTDYGLMSIIGIGFMLCMAAFFVRMFLVKMNEPPTPNPATAGRSGDKKGFPPSH' A
#
# COMPACT_ATOMS: atom_id res chain seq x y z
N MET A 1 -14.17 -8.90 33.81
CA MET A 1 -13.17 -9.70 33.07
C MET A 1 -11.78 -9.37 33.61
N LYS A 2 -11.21 -10.18 34.51
CA LYS A 2 -9.90 -9.89 35.15
C LYS A 2 -8.77 -9.67 34.12
N LEU A 3 -8.81 -10.38 33.00
CA LEU A 3 -7.82 -10.29 31.92
C LEU A 3 -7.73 -8.92 31.24
N LEU A 4 -8.86 -8.26 30.97
CA LEU A 4 -8.83 -6.91 30.40
C LEU A 4 -8.24 -5.93 31.42
N ASN A 5 -8.53 -6.11 32.71
CA ASN A 5 -7.99 -5.26 33.75
C ASN A 5 -6.47 -5.49 33.93
N ASP A 6 -5.99 -6.73 33.84
CA ASP A 6 -4.55 -7.04 33.82
C ASP A 6 -3.87 -6.43 32.58
N LEU A 7 -4.52 -6.47 31.41
CA LEU A 7 -3.97 -5.95 30.17
C LEU A 7 -3.81 -4.42 30.18
N PHE A 8 -4.69 -3.69 30.89
CA PHE A 8 -4.60 -2.23 31.01
C PHE A 8 -3.91 -1.73 32.29
N SER A 9 -3.89 -2.52 33.37
CA SER A 9 -3.43 -2.06 34.69
C SER A 9 -2.06 -2.61 35.11
N THR A 10 -1.46 -3.54 34.37
CA THR A 10 -0.12 -4.05 34.65
C THR A 10 0.89 -3.56 33.62
N ASP A 11 2.15 -3.41 34.03
CA ASP A 11 3.26 -3.01 33.15
C ASP A 11 3.46 -3.95 31.95
N TYR A 12 3.17 -5.25 32.14
CA TYR A 12 3.18 -6.26 31.08
C TYR A 12 2.03 -6.07 30.07
N GLY A 13 0.86 -5.65 30.57
CA GLY A 13 -0.29 -5.35 29.76
C GLY A 13 -0.06 -4.15 28.84
N LEU A 14 0.55 -3.09 29.37
CA LEU A 14 0.89 -1.91 28.58
C LEU A 14 1.87 -2.22 27.45
N MET A 15 2.90 -3.04 27.71
CA MET A 15 3.82 -3.53 26.67
C MET A 15 3.08 -4.33 25.59
N SER A 16 2.13 -5.19 25.98
CA SER A 16 1.29 -5.95 25.05
C SER A 16 0.40 -5.03 24.21
N ILE A 17 -0.21 -3.99 24.79
CA ILE A 17 -1.04 -3.01 24.10
C ILE A 17 -0.25 -2.26 23.03
N ILE A 18 1.00 -1.89 23.29
CA ILE A 18 1.86 -1.25 22.28
C ILE A 18 2.08 -2.19 21.09
N GLY A 19 2.37 -3.47 21.35
CA GLY A 19 2.51 -4.47 20.29
C GLY A 19 1.22 -4.69 19.49
N ILE A 20 0.08 -4.79 20.18
CA ILE A 20 -1.25 -4.93 19.56
C ILE A 20 -1.59 -3.69 18.73
N GLY A 21 -1.35 -2.49 19.26
CA GLY A 21 -1.55 -1.23 18.55
C GLY A 21 -0.68 -1.14 17.30
N PHE A 22 0.59 -1.56 17.38
CA PHE A 22 1.48 -1.62 16.23
C PHE A 22 1.00 -2.63 15.17
N MET A 23 0.58 -3.83 15.58
CA MET A 23 0.00 -4.85 14.71
C MET A 23 -1.23 -4.30 13.96
N LEU A 24 -2.15 -3.64 14.66
CA LEU A 24 -3.35 -3.05 14.07
C LEU A 24 -3.02 -1.89 13.12
N CYS A 25 -2.06 -1.04 13.50
CA CYS A 25 -1.59 0.06 12.66
C CYS A 25 -0.99 -0.47 11.34
N MET A 26 -0.14 -1.49 11.42
CA MET A 26 0.43 -2.15 10.24
C MET A 26 -0.64 -2.84 9.40
N ALA A 27 -1.60 -3.53 10.01
CA ALA A 27 -2.72 -4.14 9.30
C ALA A 27 -3.54 -3.10 8.52
N ALA A 28 -3.89 -1.97 9.15
CA ALA A 28 -4.60 -0.88 8.49
C ALA A 28 -3.77 -0.23 7.38
N PHE A 29 -2.47 -0.05 7.59
CA PHE A 29 -1.54 0.45 6.57
C PHE A 29 -1.53 -0.45 5.33
N PHE A 30 -1.41 -1.76 5.51
CA PHE A 30 -1.42 -2.70 4.38
C PHE A 30 -2.75 -2.71 3.64
N VAL A 31 -3.88 -2.72 4.36
CA VAL A 31 -5.21 -2.62 3.74
C VAL A 31 -5.31 -1.34 2.91
N ARG A 32 -4.88 -0.20 3.46
CA ARG A 32 -4.84 1.07 2.73
C ARG A 32 -3.92 1.00 1.51
N MET A 33 -2.71 0.44 1.65
CA MET A 33 -1.75 0.29 0.56
C MET A 33 -2.33 -0.54 -0.58
N PHE A 34 -2.97 -1.68 -0.30
CA PHE A 34 -3.61 -2.49 -1.32
C PHE A 34 -4.77 -1.77 -2.00
N LEU A 35 -5.64 -1.12 -1.24
CA LEU A 35 -6.76 -0.34 -1.81
C LEU A 35 -6.30 0.84 -2.67
N VAL A 36 -5.24 1.53 -2.28
CA VAL A 36 -4.66 2.64 -3.06
C VAL A 36 -3.96 2.09 -4.31
N LYS A 37 -3.10 1.08 -4.16
CA LYS A 37 -2.30 0.54 -5.28
C LYS A 37 -3.14 -0.19 -6.32
N MET A 38 -4.24 -0.84 -5.92
CA MET A 38 -5.18 -1.47 -6.85
C MET A 38 -5.98 -0.44 -7.68
N ASN A 39 -6.15 0.78 -7.18
CA ASN A 39 -6.87 1.85 -7.89
C ASN A 39 -5.94 2.77 -8.70
N GLU A 40 -4.62 2.66 -8.53
CA GLU A 40 -3.68 3.37 -9.38
C GLU A 40 -3.59 2.67 -10.74
N PRO A 41 -3.85 3.37 -11.86
CA PRO A 41 -3.53 2.81 -13.16
C PRO A 41 -2.03 2.50 -13.21
N PRO A 42 -1.62 1.40 -13.85
CA PRO A 42 -0.21 1.05 -13.97
C PRO A 42 0.55 2.27 -14.49
N THR A 43 1.45 2.80 -13.68
CA THR A 43 2.31 3.92 -14.08
C THR A 43 2.96 3.54 -15.39
N PRO A 44 2.79 4.34 -16.47
CA PRO A 44 3.38 4.01 -17.76
C PRO A 44 4.87 3.78 -17.56
N ASN A 45 5.34 2.61 -18.00
CA ASN A 45 6.74 2.27 -17.94
C ASN A 45 7.54 3.43 -18.59
N PRO A 46 8.53 4.03 -17.90
CA PRO A 46 9.33 5.11 -18.49
C PRO A 46 10.03 4.66 -19.79
N ALA A 47 10.21 3.35 -20.02
CA ALA A 47 10.69 2.80 -21.28
C ALA A 47 9.68 2.85 -22.45
N THR A 48 8.36 2.97 -22.18
CA THR A 48 7.33 3.09 -23.22
C THR A 48 6.86 4.54 -23.44
N ALA A 49 7.19 5.46 -22.54
CA ALA A 49 6.85 6.88 -22.67
C ALA A 49 7.46 7.56 -23.93
N GLY A 50 8.53 7.00 -24.50
CA GLY A 50 9.17 7.50 -25.73
C GLY A 50 8.67 6.90 -27.05
N ARG A 51 7.80 5.88 -27.05
CA ARG A 51 7.44 5.13 -28.27
C ARG A 51 6.10 5.54 -28.90
N SER A 52 5.39 6.51 -28.30
CA SER A 52 4.11 6.99 -28.84
C SER A 52 4.25 8.04 -29.97
N GLY A 53 5.49 8.47 -30.29
CA GLY A 53 5.75 9.50 -31.30
C GLY A 53 5.97 9.00 -32.74
N ASP A 54 6.33 7.73 -32.94
CA ASP A 54 6.86 7.22 -34.22
C ASP A 54 5.82 6.47 -35.08
N LYS A 55 4.57 6.96 -35.13
CA LYS A 55 3.55 6.45 -36.07
C LYS A 55 2.92 7.56 -36.94
N LYS A 56 3.66 8.62 -37.26
CA LYS A 56 3.29 9.53 -38.36
C LYS A 56 4.35 9.46 -39.46
N GLY A 57 3.97 8.86 -40.59
CA GLY A 57 4.69 9.03 -41.85
C GLY A 57 5.34 7.76 -42.40
N PHE A 58 4.54 6.72 -42.66
CA PHE A 58 4.89 5.83 -43.76
C PHE A 58 4.39 6.49 -45.05
N PRO A 59 5.27 6.98 -45.95
CA PRO A 59 4.81 7.45 -47.25
C PRO A 59 4.33 6.24 -48.07
N PRO A 60 3.18 6.33 -48.77
CA PRO A 60 2.76 5.28 -49.67
C PRO A 60 3.77 5.17 -50.80
N SER A 61 4.18 3.92 -51.05
CA SER A 61 4.94 3.48 -52.21
C SER A 61 4.27 3.93 -53.50
N HIS A 62 4.96 4.78 -54.27
CA HIS A 62 4.73 5.01 -55.69
C HIS A 62 6.04 5.38 -56.39
#